data_AF-A0A382SWF4-F1
#
_entry.id   AF-A0A382SWF4-F1
#
_cell.length_a   1.000
_cell.length_b   1.000
_cell.length_c   1.000
_cell.angle_alpha   90.00
_cell.angle_beta   90.00
_cell.angle_gamma   90.00
#
_symmetry.space_group_name_H-M   'P 1'
#
loop_
_entity.id
_entity.type
_entity.pdbx_description
1 polymer ?
#
loop_
_entity_poly.entity_id
_entity_poly.type
_entity_poly.pdbx_seq_one_letter_code
_entity_poly.pdbx_strand_id
1 'polypeptide(L)'
;GDEVSLMGPIGIGFNFEKPNQIPVVIGGGVGIPPVLFLAEYLKNLNQGYAPIAFYGSELPFPFATVKSSIKVDGMNNDNNTSIADMENKNIPCRLASLNDFEGCHQGYVTELAEQWIRTLSKEELKRIVIYACGPEPMLQAAAKLAEVYQIDCQLSLEEFMACAIGGCAGCVVEVTLPEGVAMKRVCVDGPVFDAQSIFPR
;
A
#
# COMPACT_ATOMS: atom_id res chain seq x y z
N GLY A 1 -29.80 -4.88 15.59
CA GLY A 1 -28.58 -4.27 15.05
C GLY A 1 -28.53 -2.84 15.54
N ASP A 2 -27.34 -2.29 15.65
CA ASP A 2 -27.15 -0.93 16.13
C ASP A 2 -27.21 0.07 14.96
N GLU A 3 -27.60 1.31 15.24
CA GLU A 3 -27.61 2.40 14.25
C GLU A 3 -26.28 3.16 14.28
N VAL A 4 -25.73 3.46 13.11
CA VAL A 4 -24.47 4.21 12.96
C VAL A 4 -24.65 5.35 11.96
N SER A 5 -24.30 6.57 12.36
CA SER A 5 -24.25 7.73 11.47
C SER A 5 -23.02 7.66 10.58
N LEU A 6 -23.23 7.74 9.26
CA LEU A 6 -22.16 7.65 8.25
C LEU A 6 -22.08 8.93 7.42
N MET A 7 -20.86 9.33 7.08
CA MET A 7 -20.56 10.40 6.14
C MET A 7 -19.51 9.90 5.16
N GLY A 8 -19.85 9.87 3.87
CA GLY A 8 -18.92 9.49 2.82
C GLY A 8 -19.59 9.08 1.51
N PRO A 9 -18.80 8.73 0.48
CA PRO A 9 -17.33 8.68 0.49
C PRO A 9 -16.66 10.05 0.63
N ILE A 10 -15.45 10.08 1.20
CA ILE A 10 -14.65 11.30 1.41
C ILE A 10 -13.25 11.07 0.80
N GLY A 11 -12.66 12.15 0.29
CA GLY A 11 -11.32 12.15 -0.26
C GLY A 11 -11.21 11.65 -1.70
N ILE A 12 -9.97 11.69 -2.18
CA ILE A 12 -9.47 11.29 -3.48
C ILE A 12 -8.59 10.06 -3.24
N GLY A 13 -9.03 8.93 -3.78
CA GLY A 13 -8.35 7.64 -3.62
C GLY A 13 -7.16 7.46 -4.56
N PHE A 14 -6.63 6.24 -4.58
CA PHE A 14 -5.53 5.86 -5.47
C PHE A 14 -5.91 6.01 -6.95
N ASN A 15 -4.97 6.52 -7.74
CA ASN A 15 -5.09 6.60 -9.18
C ASN A 15 -4.43 5.39 -9.85
N PHE A 16 -5.16 4.67 -10.68
CA PHE A 16 -4.70 3.48 -11.41
C PHE A 16 -5.09 3.51 -12.89
N GLU A 17 -5.14 4.69 -13.52
CA GLU A 17 -5.61 4.91 -14.90
C GLU A 17 -4.94 4.06 -16.01
N LYS A 18 -3.72 3.55 -15.81
CA LYS A 18 -3.00 2.79 -16.84
C LYS A 18 -3.33 1.29 -16.73
N PRO A 19 -3.97 0.67 -17.74
CA PRO A 19 -4.24 -0.77 -17.74
C PRO A 19 -2.94 -1.58 -17.87
N ASN A 20 -3.00 -2.89 -17.57
CA ASN A 20 -1.87 -3.82 -17.62
C ASN A 20 -0.67 -3.49 -16.71
N GLN A 21 -0.88 -2.66 -15.70
CA GLN A 21 0.09 -2.44 -14.63
C GLN A 21 0.17 -3.63 -13.67
N ILE A 22 1.24 -3.66 -12.89
CA ILE A 22 1.48 -4.58 -11.78
C ILE A 22 1.38 -3.76 -10.49
N PRO A 23 0.19 -3.64 -9.87
CA PRO A 23 0.02 -2.95 -8.60
C PRO A 23 0.81 -3.68 -7.50
N VAL A 24 1.74 -2.98 -6.84
CA VAL A 24 2.42 -3.48 -5.65
C VAL A 24 1.79 -2.79 -4.45
N VAL A 25 0.96 -3.52 -3.71
CA VAL A 25 0.30 -2.98 -2.52
C VAL A 25 1.14 -3.26 -1.27
N ILE A 26 1.44 -2.20 -0.51
CA ILE A 26 2.24 -2.28 0.72
C ILE A 26 1.41 -1.73 1.89
N GLY A 27 1.00 -2.59 2.80
CA GLY A 27 0.17 -2.23 3.94
C GLY A 27 0.87 -2.44 5.28
N GLY A 28 0.73 -1.50 6.21
CA GLY A 28 1.27 -1.61 7.56
C GLY A 28 0.22 -1.41 8.64
N GLY A 29 0.03 -2.39 9.53
CA GLY A 29 -0.91 -2.32 10.64
C GLY A 29 -2.33 -1.95 10.19
N VAL A 30 -2.86 -0.83 10.70
CA VAL A 30 -4.20 -0.30 10.34
C VAL A 30 -4.31 0.17 8.89
N GLY A 31 -3.19 0.34 8.19
CA GLY A 31 -3.15 0.66 6.76
C GLY A 31 -3.29 -0.56 5.84
N ILE A 32 -3.32 -1.79 6.38
CA ILE A 32 -3.54 -3.01 5.57
C ILE A 32 -4.91 -3.02 4.87
N PRO A 33 -6.05 -2.78 5.55
CA PRO A 33 -7.37 -2.92 4.92
C PRO A 33 -7.56 -2.06 3.65
N PRO A 34 -7.21 -0.75 3.62
CA PRO A 34 -7.37 0.07 2.41
C PRO A 34 -6.67 -0.50 1.17
N VAL A 35 -5.42 -0.92 1.30
CA VAL A 35 -4.64 -1.42 0.16
C VAL A 35 -4.93 -2.90 -0.15
N LEU A 36 -5.41 -3.66 0.83
CA LEU A 36 -5.97 -5.00 0.62
C LEU A 36 -7.20 -4.92 -0.29
N PHE A 37 -8.18 -4.09 0.06
CA PHE A 37 -9.38 -3.92 -0.77
C PHE A 37 -9.06 -3.31 -2.14
N LEU A 38 -8.04 -2.45 -2.24
CA LEU A 38 -7.55 -1.97 -3.53
C LEU A 38 -7.05 -3.12 -4.41
N ALA A 39 -6.23 -4.04 -3.88
CA ALA A 39 -5.73 -5.17 -4.65
C ALA A 39 -6.86 -6.07 -5.16
N GLU A 40 -7.86 -6.33 -4.33
CA GLU A 40 -9.04 -7.10 -4.74
C GLU A 40 -9.85 -6.39 -5.82
N TYR A 41 -10.07 -5.10 -5.64
CA TYR A 41 -10.77 -4.26 -6.61
C TYR A 41 -10.07 -4.29 -7.97
N LEU A 42 -8.76 -4.06 -8.00
CA LEU A 42 -7.96 -4.06 -9.24
C LEU A 42 -7.94 -5.43 -9.90
N LYS A 43 -7.84 -6.52 -9.13
CA LYS A 43 -7.94 -7.90 -9.66
C LYS A 43 -9.27 -8.13 -10.38
N ASN A 44 -10.36 -7.57 -9.85
CA ASN A 44 -11.71 -7.77 -10.37
C ASN A 44 -12.06 -6.88 -11.57
N LEU A 45 -11.31 -5.81 -11.84
CA LEU A 45 -11.57 -4.92 -12.99
C LEU A 45 -11.36 -5.60 -14.36
N ASN A 46 -10.71 -6.77 -14.42
CA ASN A 46 -10.39 -7.48 -15.67
C ASN A 46 -9.66 -6.63 -16.74
N GLN A 47 -8.92 -5.60 -16.31
CA GLN A 47 -8.13 -4.69 -17.15
C GLN A 47 -6.65 -5.09 -17.26
N GLY A 48 -6.36 -6.37 -17.04
CA GLY A 48 -5.00 -6.92 -17.09
C GLY A 48 -4.11 -6.57 -15.90
N TYR A 49 -4.67 -6.05 -14.80
CA TYR A 49 -3.93 -5.86 -13.55
C TYR A 49 -3.51 -7.21 -12.97
N ALA A 50 -2.26 -7.28 -12.53
CA ALA A 50 -1.71 -8.42 -11.79
C ALA A 50 -1.17 -7.93 -10.44
N PRO A 51 -2.04 -7.64 -9.46
CA PRO A 51 -1.60 -7.11 -8.17
C PRO A 51 -0.77 -8.13 -7.40
N ILE A 52 0.19 -7.65 -6.62
CA ILE A 52 0.95 -8.40 -5.62
C ILE A 52 0.94 -7.60 -4.31
N ALA A 53 0.83 -8.32 -3.19
CA ALA A 53 0.59 -7.74 -1.88
C ALA A 53 1.68 -8.05 -0.85
N PHE A 54 2.08 -7.03 -0.09
CA PHE A 54 3.00 -7.14 1.03
C PHE A 54 2.40 -6.46 2.24
N TYR A 55 2.21 -7.19 3.35
CA TYR A 55 1.59 -6.64 4.55
C TYR A 55 2.47 -6.85 5.78
N GLY A 56 2.66 -5.80 6.57
CA GLY A 56 3.43 -5.80 7.81
C GLY A 56 2.54 -5.56 9.01
N SER A 57 2.70 -6.35 10.08
CA SER A 57 2.00 -6.09 11.35
C SER A 57 2.80 -6.59 12.55
N GLU A 58 2.81 -5.82 13.63
CA GLU A 58 3.36 -6.23 14.93
C GLU A 58 2.28 -6.82 15.85
N LEU A 59 1.02 -6.76 15.44
CA LEU A 59 -0.09 -7.45 16.09
C LEU A 59 -0.55 -8.62 15.21
N PRO A 60 -1.28 -9.61 15.78
CA PRO A 60 -1.95 -10.61 14.96
C PRO A 60 -2.75 -9.94 13.85
N PHE A 61 -2.59 -10.43 12.62
CA PHE A 61 -3.24 -9.86 11.46
C PHE A 61 -4.77 -9.86 11.65
N PRO A 62 -5.47 -8.77 11.29
CA PRO A 62 -6.92 -8.67 11.48
C PRO A 62 -7.73 -9.54 10.49
N PHE A 63 -7.05 -10.27 9.62
CA PHE A 63 -7.63 -11.16 8.62
C PHE A 63 -7.12 -12.59 8.83
N ALA A 64 -7.92 -13.58 8.41
CA ALA A 64 -7.50 -14.97 8.46
C ALA A 64 -6.25 -15.19 7.61
N THR A 65 -5.26 -15.89 8.16
CA THR A 65 -4.02 -16.24 7.48
C THR A 65 -4.01 -17.70 7.06
N VAL A 66 -3.34 -18.01 5.96
CA VAL A 66 -3.19 -19.36 5.41
C VAL A 66 -1.78 -19.56 4.85
N LYS A 67 -1.34 -20.82 4.74
CA LYS A 67 -0.13 -21.15 3.98
C LYS A 67 -0.42 -20.98 2.49
N SER A 68 0.38 -20.17 1.82
CA SER A 68 0.26 -19.84 0.40
C SER A 68 0.78 -20.98 -0.47
N SER A 69 0.01 -21.28 -1.52
CA SER A 69 0.39 -22.17 -2.62
C SER A 69 0.94 -21.39 -3.82
N ILE A 70 0.69 -20.08 -3.87
CA ILE A 70 1.16 -19.18 -4.92
C ILE A 70 2.67 -18.95 -4.79
N LYS A 71 3.42 -19.26 -5.84
CA LYS A 71 4.86 -18.98 -5.90
C LYS A 71 5.11 -17.51 -6.18
N VAL A 72 6.08 -16.94 -5.46
CA VAL A 72 6.54 -15.57 -5.61
C VAL A 72 8.06 -15.61 -5.72
N ASP A 73 8.60 -15.05 -6.79
CA ASP A 73 10.04 -15.03 -7.01
C ASP A 73 10.75 -14.20 -5.92
N GLY A 74 11.95 -14.64 -5.53
CA GLY A 74 12.72 -13.98 -4.47
C GLY A 74 12.26 -14.29 -3.04
N MET A 75 11.22 -15.11 -2.86
CA MET A 75 10.73 -15.53 -1.54
C MET A 75 11.26 -16.91 -1.15
N ASN A 76 11.77 -17.04 0.08
CA ASN A 76 12.18 -18.32 0.64
C ASN A 76 10.97 -19.22 0.95
N ASN A 77 11.20 -20.53 1.03
CA ASN A 77 10.16 -21.51 1.42
C ASN A 77 9.54 -21.22 2.79
N ASP A 78 10.26 -20.50 3.66
CA ASP A 78 9.83 -20.13 5.00
C ASP A 78 8.96 -18.86 5.02
N ASN A 79 8.98 -18.03 3.96
CA ASN A 79 8.10 -16.88 3.81
C ASN A 79 6.87 -17.31 2.98
N ASN A 80 5.98 -18.06 3.60
CA ASN A 80 4.87 -18.72 2.90
C ASN A 80 3.49 -18.44 3.51
N THR A 81 3.36 -17.54 4.47
CA THR A 81 2.05 -17.13 4.98
C THR A 81 1.46 -15.99 4.13
N SER A 82 0.15 -16.07 3.88
CA SER A 82 -0.66 -15.13 3.10
C SER A 82 -1.98 -14.84 3.82
N ILE A 83 -2.68 -13.78 3.40
CA ILE A 83 -4.07 -13.56 3.80
C ILE A 83 -5.00 -14.47 2.99
N ALA A 84 -5.95 -15.14 3.64
CA ALA A 84 -6.85 -16.11 3.04
C ALA A 84 -7.58 -15.55 1.81
N ASP A 85 -8.07 -14.31 1.89
CA ASP A 85 -8.79 -13.67 0.78
C ASP A 85 -7.89 -13.39 -0.44
N MET A 86 -6.61 -13.08 -0.21
CA MET A 86 -5.63 -12.91 -1.30
C MET A 86 -5.38 -14.25 -2.01
N GLU A 87 -5.18 -15.32 -1.24
CA GLU A 87 -4.97 -16.67 -1.78
C GLU A 87 -6.20 -17.12 -2.59
N ASN A 88 -7.41 -16.96 -2.03
CA ASN A 88 -8.68 -17.30 -2.69
C ASN A 88 -8.89 -16.55 -4.01
N LYS A 89 -8.43 -15.30 -4.10
CA LYS A 89 -8.52 -14.44 -5.29
C LYS A 89 -7.34 -14.60 -6.24
N ASN A 90 -6.41 -15.52 -5.95
CA ASN A 90 -5.19 -15.73 -6.71
C ASN A 90 -4.38 -14.42 -6.87
N ILE A 91 -4.24 -13.70 -5.76
CA ILE A 91 -3.38 -12.52 -5.60
C ILE A 91 -2.18 -12.96 -4.77
N PRO A 92 -0.96 -12.96 -5.33
CA PRO A 92 0.23 -13.29 -4.54
C PRO A 92 0.38 -12.32 -3.36
N CYS A 93 0.56 -12.86 -2.16
CA CYS A 93 0.66 -12.07 -0.94
C CYS A 93 1.70 -12.66 0.01
N ARG A 94 2.50 -11.80 0.65
CA ARG A 94 3.46 -12.19 1.70
C ARG A 94 3.37 -11.24 2.90
N LEU A 95 3.63 -11.81 4.08
CA LEU A 95 3.51 -11.12 5.35
C LEU A 95 4.89 -10.89 5.98
N ALA A 96 5.03 -9.76 6.68
CA ALA A 96 6.21 -9.39 7.45
C ALA A 96 5.83 -9.03 8.90
N SER A 97 6.73 -9.28 9.83
CA SER A 97 6.60 -8.89 11.23
C SER A 97 7.97 -8.87 11.91
N LEU A 98 8.15 -8.06 12.95
CA LEU A 98 9.28 -8.20 13.88
C LEU A 98 8.98 -9.21 15.00
N ASN A 99 7.73 -9.68 15.09
CA ASN A 99 7.33 -10.77 15.96
C ASN A 99 7.43 -12.12 15.24
N ASP A 100 7.57 -13.19 16.03
CA ASP A 100 7.72 -14.56 15.53
C ASP A 100 6.37 -15.17 15.11
N PHE A 101 5.77 -14.64 14.05
CA PHE A 101 4.59 -15.22 13.42
C PHE A 101 5.00 -16.26 12.34
N GLU A 102 4.40 -17.44 12.42
CA GLU A 102 4.72 -18.54 11.50
C GLU A 102 4.57 -18.12 10.03
N GLY A 103 5.60 -18.39 9.25
CA GLY A 103 5.64 -18.16 7.80
C GLY A 103 5.70 -16.68 7.37
N CYS A 104 5.88 -15.76 8.33
CA CYS A 104 6.11 -14.35 8.06
C CYS A 104 7.60 -14.05 7.93
N HIS A 105 7.94 -13.09 7.08
CA HIS A 105 9.28 -12.54 7.00
C HIS A 105 9.64 -11.79 8.29
N GLN A 106 10.76 -12.15 8.90
CA GLN A 106 11.33 -11.44 10.04
C GLN A 106 12.03 -10.17 9.58
N GLY A 107 11.32 -9.04 9.62
CA GLY A 107 11.80 -7.75 9.10
C GLY A 107 10.67 -6.81 8.72
N TYR A 108 11.03 -5.72 8.03
CA TYR A 108 10.05 -4.72 7.60
C TYR A 108 9.38 -5.11 6.28
N VAL A 109 8.11 -4.73 6.12
CA VAL A 109 7.33 -5.04 4.91
C VAL A 109 7.94 -4.47 3.62
N THR A 110 8.65 -3.35 3.71
CA THR A 110 9.36 -2.75 2.57
C THR A 110 10.59 -3.56 2.16
N GLU A 111 11.28 -4.19 3.10
CA GLU A 111 12.40 -5.11 2.83
C GLU A 111 11.90 -6.38 2.15
N LEU A 112 10.75 -6.89 2.61
CA LEU A 112 10.06 -8.02 1.98
C LEU A 112 9.65 -7.68 0.53
N ALA A 113 9.03 -6.51 0.31
CA ALA A 113 8.67 -6.06 -1.02
C ALA A 113 9.92 -5.92 -1.93
N GLU A 114 11.01 -5.39 -1.38
CA GLU A 114 12.27 -5.24 -2.11
C GLU A 114 12.85 -6.59 -2.58
N GLN A 115 12.75 -7.66 -1.77
CA GLN A 115 13.21 -9.00 -2.17
C GLN A 115 12.58 -9.46 -3.49
N TRP A 116 11.29 -9.21 -3.68
CA TRP A 116 10.60 -9.51 -4.93
C TRP A 116 11.00 -8.52 -6.04
N ILE A 117 11.00 -7.21 -5.78
CA ILE A 117 11.36 -6.18 -6.77
C ILE A 117 12.77 -6.43 -7.36
N ARG A 118 13.74 -6.86 -6.54
CA ARG A 118 15.11 -7.19 -6.98
C ARG A 118 15.18 -8.31 -8.02
N THR A 119 14.17 -9.17 -8.11
CA THR A 119 14.13 -10.28 -9.08
C THR A 119 13.67 -9.85 -10.47
N LEU A 120 13.08 -8.65 -10.59
CA LEU A 120 12.41 -8.21 -11.80
C LEU A 120 13.38 -7.60 -12.81
N SER A 121 13.08 -7.79 -14.08
CA SER A 121 13.77 -7.13 -15.18
C SER A 121 13.40 -5.65 -15.27
N LYS A 122 14.24 -4.86 -15.98
CA LYS A 122 13.97 -3.43 -16.22
C LYS A 122 12.65 -3.16 -16.92
N GLU A 123 12.17 -4.07 -17.77
CA GLU A 123 10.89 -3.91 -18.46
C GLU A 123 9.70 -4.21 -17.55
N GLU A 124 9.85 -5.13 -16.60
CA GLU A 124 8.84 -5.40 -15.58
C GLU A 124 8.73 -4.23 -14.59
N LEU A 125 9.86 -3.66 -14.15
CA LEU A 125 9.88 -2.49 -13.26
C LEU A 125 9.07 -1.30 -13.83
N LYS A 126 9.12 -1.06 -15.15
CA LYS A 126 8.33 0.00 -15.81
C LYS A 126 6.82 -0.20 -15.74
N ARG A 127 6.36 -1.42 -15.44
CA ARG A 127 4.93 -1.76 -15.34
C ARG A 127 4.40 -1.67 -13.92
N ILE A 128 5.26 -1.44 -12.94
CA ILE A 128 4.92 -1.45 -11.52
C ILE A 128 4.48 -0.06 -11.07
N VAL A 129 3.52 -0.04 -10.15
CA VAL A 129 3.21 1.14 -9.33
C VAL A 129 3.06 0.66 -7.88
N ILE A 130 3.70 1.35 -6.95
CA ILE A 130 3.56 1.08 -5.52
C ILE A 130 2.38 1.88 -4.96
N TYR A 131 1.50 1.21 -4.23
CA TYR A 131 0.40 1.80 -3.48
C TYR A 131 0.59 1.45 -2.00
N ALA A 132 0.89 2.45 -1.17
CA ALA A 132 1.22 2.22 0.23
C ALA A 132 0.25 2.92 1.20
N CYS A 133 -0.05 2.26 2.31
CA CYS A 133 -0.84 2.81 3.40
C CYS A 133 -0.39 2.19 4.74
N GLY A 134 -0.10 3.04 5.72
CA GLY A 134 0.38 2.60 7.04
C GLY A 134 1.13 3.71 7.76
N PRO A 135 1.91 3.38 8.81
CA PRO A 135 2.64 4.36 9.61
C PRO A 135 3.62 5.19 8.77
N GLU A 136 3.82 6.45 9.13
CA GLU A 136 4.70 7.38 8.40
C GLU A 136 6.12 6.82 8.15
N PRO A 137 6.82 6.18 9.11
CA PRO A 137 8.13 5.58 8.84
C PRO A 137 8.10 4.50 7.74
N MET A 138 7.00 3.75 7.65
CA MET A 138 6.79 2.76 6.59
C MET A 138 6.55 3.45 5.24
N LEU A 139 5.76 4.53 5.21
CA LEU A 139 5.50 5.30 3.99
C LEU A 139 6.79 5.95 3.46
N GLN A 140 7.64 6.48 4.35
CA GLN A 140 8.95 7.02 3.99
C GLN A 140 9.86 5.92 3.42
N ALA A 141 9.87 4.72 4.01
CA ALA A 141 10.62 3.59 3.49
C ALA A 141 10.09 3.12 2.12
N ALA A 142 8.77 3.13 1.91
CA ALA A 142 8.15 2.80 0.62
C ALA A 142 8.49 3.84 -0.45
N ALA A 143 8.49 5.13 -0.11
CA ALA A 143 8.94 6.20 -1.00
C ALA A 143 10.42 6.04 -1.37
N LYS A 144 11.27 5.70 -0.40
CA LYS A 144 12.69 5.46 -0.65
C LYS A 144 12.93 4.25 -1.55
N LEU A 145 12.20 3.16 -1.32
CA LEU A 145 12.22 1.97 -2.17
C LEU A 145 11.83 2.33 -3.61
N ALA A 146 10.73 3.06 -3.78
CA ALA A 146 10.28 3.53 -5.09
C ALA A 146 11.33 4.38 -5.80
N GLU A 147 12.01 5.27 -5.07
CA GLU A 147 13.09 6.10 -5.61
C GLU A 147 14.27 5.25 -6.12
N VAL A 148 14.75 4.30 -5.32
CA VAL A 148 15.90 3.44 -5.65
C VAL A 148 15.66 2.66 -6.94
N TYR A 149 14.42 2.17 -7.15
CA TYR A 149 14.05 1.38 -8.32
C TYR A 149 13.39 2.18 -9.45
N GLN A 150 13.26 3.51 -9.28
CA GLN A 150 12.61 4.40 -10.24
C GLN A 150 11.16 3.97 -10.59
N ILE A 151 10.38 3.66 -9.54
CA ILE A 151 8.99 3.20 -9.63
C ILE A 151 8.03 4.32 -9.19
N ASP A 152 6.89 4.45 -9.85
CA ASP A 152 5.81 5.36 -9.43
C ASP A 152 5.24 4.90 -8.07
N CYS A 153 5.02 5.82 -7.14
CA CYS A 153 4.56 5.47 -5.79
C CYS A 153 3.53 6.46 -5.26
N GLN A 154 2.40 5.93 -4.79
CA GLN A 154 1.32 6.68 -4.17
C GLN A 154 1.16 6.27 -2.72
N LEU A 155 1.03 7.27 -1.85
CA LEU A 155 0.95 7.10 -0.40
C LEU A 155 -0.41 7.60 0.09
N SER A 156 -1.16 6.75 0.80
CA SER A 156 -2.35 7.17 1.54
C SER A 156 -1.94 7.64 2.93
N LEU A 157 -2.06 8.94 3.18
CA LEU A 157 -1.71 9.57 4.45
C LEU A 157 -2.87 9.50 5.45
N GLU A 158 -2.53 9.48 6.74
CA GLU A 158 -3.46 9.63 7.84
C GLU A 158 -3.21 10.97 8.55
N GLU A 159 -4.27 11.67 8.91
CA GLU A 159 -4.19 12.93 9.67
C GLU A 159 -5.41 13.11 10.56
N PHE A 160 -5.28 13.94 11.60
CA PHE A 160 -6.41 14.27 12.45
C PHE A 160 -7.47 15.09 11.70
N MET A 161 -8.67 14.53 11.57
CA MET A 161 -9.78 15.16 10.87
C MET A 161 -10.89 15.58 11.85
N ALA A 162 -11.34 16.83 11.72
CA ALA A 162 -12.53 17.33 12.43
C ALA A 162 -13.75 17.42 11.50
N CYS A 163 -13.67 18.25 10.44
CA CYS A 163 -14.82 18.47 9.56
C CYS A 163 -14.94 17.48 8.39
N ALA A 164 -13.82 16.90 7.95
CA ALA A 164 -13.71 16.01 6.78
C ALA A 164 -14.27 16.56 5.44
N ILE A 165 -14.61 17.85 5.36
CA ILE A 165 -15.16 18.51 4.16
C ILE A 165 -14.29 19.67 3.66
N GLY A 166 -13.05 19.76 4.17
CA GLY A 166 -12.07 20.77 3.75
C GLY A 166 -12.27 22.18 4.34
N GLY A 167 -13.31 22.41 5.15
CA GLY A 167 -13.65 23.72 5.71
C GLY A 167 -12.76 24.15 6.87
N CYS A 168 -12.39 23.25 7.78
CA CYS A 168 -11.61 23.60 8.97
C CYS A 168 -10.10 23.65 8.75
N ALA A 169 -9.59 23.03 7.68
CA ALA A 169 -8.16 22.88 7.39
C ALA A 169 -7.31 22.25 8.53
N GLY A 170 -7.91 21.44 9.40
CA GLY A 170 -7.17 20.77 10.50
C GLY A 170 -6.28 19.60 10.07
N CYS A 171 -6.58 18.98 8.92
CA CYS A 171 -5.85 17.83 8.37
C CYS A 171 -4.87 18.25 7.27
N VAL A 172 -4.14 19.35 7.47
CA VAL A 172 -3.23 19.87 6.45
C VAL A 172 -1.87 19.18 6.50
N VAL A 173 -1.34 18.85 5.32
CA VAL A 173 0.02 18.32 5.12
C VAL A 173 0.77 19.20 4.14
N GLU A 174 2.08 19.25 4.30
CA GLU A 174 2.98 19.93 3.38
C GLU A 174 3.20 19.06 2.13
N VAL A 175 3.09 19.66 0.95
CA VAL A 175 3.26 19.00 -0.34
C VAL A 175 4.20 19.83 -1.21
N THR A 176 5.28 19.21 -1.67
CA THR A 176 6.25 19.83 -2.57
C THR A 176 5.81 19.66 -4.02
N LEU A 177 5.56 20.77 -4.70
CA LEU A 177 5.17 20.85 -6.11
C LEU A 177 6.25 21.57 -6.93
N PRO A 178 6.25 21.46 -8.27
CA PRO A 178 7.21 22.16 -9.13
C PRO A 178 7.25 23.69 -8.91
N GLU A 179 6.11 24.29 -8.59
CA GLU A 179 5.94 25.72 -8.30
C GLU A 179 6.34 26.14 -6.88
N GLY A 180 6.60 25.18 -5.99
CA GLY A 180 6.96 25.41 -4.60
C GLY A 180 6.19 24.54 -3.62
N VAL A 181 6.32 24.88 -2.33
CA VAL A 181 5.65 24.17 -1.24
C VAL A 181 4.21 24.67 -1.09
N ALA A 182 3.26 23.74 -0.95
CA ALA A 182 1.85 24.03 -0.74
C ALA A 182 1.28 23.21 0.43
N MET A 183 0.37 23.80 1.19
CA MET A 183 -0.40 23.07 2.20
C MET A 183 -1.65 22.46 1.54
N LYS A 184 -1.84 21.14 1.68
CA LYS A 184 -2.99 20.40 1.14
C LYS A 184 -3.76 19.73 2.27
N ARG A 185 -5.08 19.63 2.16
CA ARG A 185 -5.95 19.03 3.18
C ARG A 185 -6.19 17.57 2.84
N VAL A 186 -5.78 16.65 3.70
CA VAL A 186 -5.92 15.20 3.50
C VAL A 186 -7.36 14.78 3.20
N CYS A 187 -8.37 15.41 3.81
CA CYS A 187 -9.77 15.01 3.60
C CYS A 187 -10.38 15.34 2.21
N VAL A 188 -9.85 16.32 1.47
CA VAL A 188 -10.43 16.76 0.19
C VAL A 188 -9.43 16.88 -0.95
N ASP A 189 -8.16 17.13 -0.62
CA ASP A 189 -7.06 17.18 -1.58
C ASP A 189 -6.29 15.83 -1.62
N GLY A 190 -6.45 14.99 -0.58
CA GLY A 190 -5.95 13.61 -0.48
C GLY A 190 -7.09 12.64 -0.19
N PRO A 191 -6.89 11.50 0.51
CA PRO A 191 -5.72 11.18 1.35
C PRO A 191 -4.52 10.65 0.57
N VAL A 192 -4.69 10.33 -0.71
CA VAL A 192 -3.62 9.78 -1.53
C VAL A 192 -2.82 10.89 -2.21
N PHE A 193 -1.50 10.83 -2.08
CA PHE A 193 -0.55 11.75 -2.69
C PHE A 193 0.60 11.00 -3.38
N ASP A 194 1.27 11.68 -4.31
CA ASP A 194 2.52 11.19 -4.90
C ASP A 194 3.65 11.18 -3.87
N ALA A 195 4.42 10.10 -3.81
CA ALA A 195 5.49 9.93 -2.84
C ALA A 195 6.58 11.01 -2.94
N GLN A 196 6.92 11.47 -4.15
CA GLN A 196 7.95 12.50 -4.36
C GLN A 196 7.50 13.87 -3.87
N SER A 197 6.19 14.11 -3.83
CA SER A 197 5.63 15.35 -3.30
C SER A 197 5.59 15.39 -1.77
N ILE A 198 5.50 14.23 -1.10
CA ILE A 198 5.49 14.14 0.37
C ILE A 198 6.90 13.98 0.94
N PHE A 199 7.72 13.15 0.32
CA PHE A 199 9.11 12.91 0.71
C PHE A 199 10.04 13.32 -0.44
N PRO A 200 10.26 14.64 -0.65
CA PRO A 200 11.12 15.15 -1.71
C PRO A 200 12.59 14.80 -1.46
N ARG A 201 13.38 14.87 -2.54
CA ARG A 201 14.82 14.58 -2.58
C ARG A 201 15.69 15.63 -1.90
#